data_AF-A0A7D5N790-F1
#
_entry.id   AF-A0A7D5N790-F1
#
_cell.length_a   1.000
_cell.length_b   1.000
_cell.length_c   1.000
_cell.angle_alpha   90.00
_cell.angle_beta   90.00
_cell.angle_gamma   90.00
#
_symmetry.space_group_name_H-M   'P 1'
#
loop_
_entity.id
_entity.type
_entity.pdbx_description
1 polymer ?
#
loop_
_entity_poly.entity_id
_entity_poly.type
_entity_poly.pdbx_seq_one_letter_code
_entity_poly.pdbx_strand_id
1 'polypeptide(L)' 'MNCAITSSTIGAAASAGNTSSWSPAAGLSATNVAQPIASPAQTTTYTVVVTGANGCTATDEVTVS' A
#
# COMPACT_ATOMS: atom_id res chain seq x y z
N MET A 1 -16.57 -22.56 1.75
CA MET A 1 -16.75 -21.18 1.23
C MET A 1 -15.56 -20.39 1.74
N ASN A 2 -14.45 -20.51 1.02
CA ASN A 2 -13.11 -20.20 1.50
C ASN A 2 -12.83 -18.75 1.14
N CYS A 3 -13.34 -17.84 1.97
CA CYS A 3 -13.04 -16.42 1.84
C CYS A 3 -11.67 -16.22 2.48
N ALA A 4 -10.64 -16.37 1.67
CA ALA A 4 -9.29 -16.11 2.10
C ALA A 4 -9.17 -14.59 2.24
N ILE A 5 -9.35 -14.07 3.46
CA ILE A 5 -8.95 -12.71 3.80
C ILE A 5 -7.42 -12.72 3.79
N THR A 6 -6.82 -12.79 2.60
CA THR A 6 -5.38 -12.85 2.44
C THR A 6 -4.85 -11.45 2.65
N SER A 7 -4.46 -11.19 3.90
CA SER A 7 -3.60 -10.08 4.24
C SER A 7 -2.39 -10.11 3.30
N SER A 8 -2.37 -9.21 2.32
CA SER A 8 -1.36 -9.19 1.26
C SER A 8 -0.49 -7.97 1.46
N THR A 9 0.83 -8.17 1.45
CA THR A 9 1.77 -7.06 1.46
C THR A 9 1.70 -6.35 0.12
N ILE A 10 1.19 -5.13 0.12
CA ILE A 10 1.10 -4.31 -1.10
C ILE A 10 2.26 -3.33 -1.14
N GLY A 11 2.83 -3.09 -2.31
CA GLY A 11 3.99 -2.22 -2.49
C GLY A 11 5.32 -2.92 -2.71
N ALA A 12 6.40 -2.14 -2.69
CA ALA A 12 7.77 -2.60 -2.95
C ALA A 12 8.69 -2.27 -1.77
N ALA A 13 9.87 -2.88 -1.73
CA ALA A 13 10.87 -2.57 -0.68
C ALA A 13 11.17 -1.06 -0.64
N ALA A 14 11.13 -0.47 0.56
CA ALA A 14 11.55 0.91 0.75
C ALA A 14 13.00 1.04 0.31
N SER A 15 13.28 1.86 -0.70
CA SER A 15 14.65 2.29 -0.95
C SER A 15 15.04 3.33 0.11
N ALA A 16 16.30 3.31 0.56
CA ALA A 16 16.78 4.24 1.58
C ALA A 16 16.56 5.69 1.13
N GLY A 17 15.76 6.45 1.89
CA GLY A 17 15.40 7.84 1.59
C GLY A 17 14.09 8.02 0.80
N ASN A 18 13.35 6.96 0.49
CA ASN A 18 12.02 7.06 -0.10
C ASN A 18 10.95 7.04 0.98
N THR A 19 9.95 7.92 0.87
CA THR A 19 8.76 7.95 1.72
C THR A 19 7.54 7.48 0.95
N SER A 20 6.78 6.53 1.48
CA SER A 20 5.56 6.02 0.86
C SER A 20 4.35 6.44 1.67
N SER A 21 3.33 6.97 1.00
CA SER A 21 2.05 7.38 1.59
C SER A 21 0.92 6.63 0.91
N TRP A 22 0.13 5.89 1.68
CA TRP A 22 -1.00 5.10 1.21
C TRP A 22 -2.34 5.71 1.59
N SER A 23 -3.32 5.59 0.71
CA SER A 23 -4.71 6.00 0.98
C SER A 23 -5.68 5.15 0.14
N PRO A 24 -6.87 4.77 0.65
CA PRO A 24 -7.37 5.00 2.00
C PRO A 24 -6.71 4.10 3.05
N ALA A 25 -6.70 4.51 4.33
CA ALA A 25 -6.14 3.70 5.43
C ALA A 25 -7.00 2.47 5.79
N ALA A 26 -8.24 2.40 5.31
CA ALA A 26 -9.20 1.36 5.68
C ALA A 26 -8.71 -0.01 5.22
N GLY A 27 -8.44 -0.93 6.14
CA GLY A 27 -7.89 -2.25 5.81
C GLY A 27 -6.37 -2.27 5.58
N LEU A 28 -5.66 -1.15 5.73
CA LEU A 28 -4.18 -1.14 5.75
C LEU A 28 -3.66 -1.18 7.18
N SER A 29 -2.58 -1.94 7.40
CA SER A 29 -1.90 -1.95 8.70
C SER A 29 -1.22 -0.61 9.02
N ALA A 30 -0.73 0.09 7.99
CA ALA A 30 -0.09 1.39 8.10
C ALA A 30 -0.16 2.11 6.75
N THR A 31 -0.13 3.44 6.76
CA THR A 31 -0.12 4.25 5.53
C THR A 31 1.21 4.90 5.23
N ASN A 32 2.16 4.89 6.17
CA ASN A 32 3.45 5.55 6.03
C ASN A 32 4.62 4.55 5.95
N VAL A 33 4.37 3.38 5.36
CA VAL A 33 5.37 2.32 5.18
C VAL A 33 5.38 1.90 3.72
N ALA A 34 6.52 1.42 3.22
CA ALA A 34 6.61 1.00 1.82
C ALA A 34 5.84 -0.29 1.52
N GLN A 35 5.70 -1.16 2.52
CA GLN A 35 4.97 -2.42 2.44
C GLN A 35 3.97 -2.55 3.58
N PRO A 36 2.78 -1.92 3.50
CA PRO A 36 1.72 -2.20 4.44
C PRO A 36 1.06 -3.54 4.13
N ILE A 37 0.44 -4.10 5.15
CA ILE A 37 -0.39 -5.28 5.00
C ILE A 37 -1.81 -4.79 4.70
N ALA A 38 -2.32 -5.14 3.52
CA ALA A 38 -3.69 -4.86 3.10
C ALA A 38 -4.60 -6.05 3.38
N SER A 39 -5.64 -5.80 4.17
CA SER A 39 -6.69 -6.73 4.55
C SER A 39 -8.05 -5.99 4.54
N PRO A 40 -8.51 -5.51 3.36
CA PRO A 40 -9.84 -4.94 3.27
C PRO A 40 -10.92 -6.01 3.39
N ALA A 41 -12.08 -5.63 3.93
CA ALA A 41 -13.23 -6.53 4.04
C ALA A 41 -13.99 -6.72 2.70
N GLN A 42 -13.78 -5.81 1.74
CA GLN A 42 -14.40 -5.75 0.42
C GLN A 42 -13.37 -5.26 -0.59
N THR A 43 -13.55 -5.52 -1.89
CA THR A 43 -12.64 -5.02 -2.94
C THR A 43 -12.36 -3.53 -2.78
N THR A 44 -11.14 -3.19 -2.40
CA THR A 44 -10.71 -1.81 -2.10
C THR A 44 -9.49 -1.48 -2.94
N THR A 45 -9.53 -0.32 -3.59
CA THR A 45 -8.40 0.23 -4.33
C THR A 45 -7.62 1.17 -3.43
N TYR A 46 -6.34 0.88 -3.25
CA TYR A 46 -5.39 1.67 -2.50
C TYR A 46 -4.45 2.40 -3.45
N THR A 47 -4.27 3.69 -3.24
CA THR A 47 -3.31 4.52 -3.95
C THR A 47 -2.09 4.71 -3.07
N VAL A 48 -0.90 4.39 -3.58
CA VAL A 48 0.39 4.71 -2.96
C VAL A 48 1.06 5.85 -3.70
N VAL A 49 1.61 6.79 -2.96
CA VAL A 49 2.49 7.84 -3.46
C VAL A 49 3.85 7.67 -2.82
N VAL A 50 4.84 7.31 -3.62
CA VAL A 50 6.24 7.18 -3.21
C VAL A 50 7.00 8.43 -3.62
N THR A 51 7.56 9.15 -2.66
CA THR A 51 8.47 10.27 -2.91
C THR A 51 9.89 9.79 -2.66
N GLY A 52 10.72 9.79 -3.71
CA GLY A 52 12.12 9.41 -3.62
C GLY A 52 13.00 10.55 -3.10
N ALA A 53 14.19 10.20 -2.62
CA ALA A 53 15.18 11.16 -2.09
C ALA A 53 15.56 12.27 -3.09
N ASN A 54 15.40 12.00 -4.38
CA ASN A 54 15.73 12.92 -5.48
C ASN A 54 14.59 13.93 -5.76
N GLY A 55 13.48 13.86 -5.02
CA GLY A 55 12.25 14.64 -5.26
C GLY A 55 11.30 14.04 -6.31
N CYS A 56 11.64 12.87 -6.89
CA CYS A 56 10.74 12.17 -7.81
C CYS A 56 9.57 11.55 -7.05
N THR A 57 8.35 11.76 -7.53
CA THR A 57 7.15 11.11 -7.00
C THR A 57 6.65 10.06 -7.98
N ALA A 58 6.37 8.86 -7.48
CA ALA A 58 5.68 7.81 -8.21
C ALA A 58 4.33 7.55 -7.53
N THR A 59 3.27 7.38 -8.32
CA THR A 59 1.95 7.02 -7.83
C THR A 59 1.56 5.68 -8.43
N ASP A 60 1.03 4.78 -7.62
CA ASP A 60 0.58 3.46 -8.05
C ASP A 60 -0.75 3.11 -7.36
N GLU A 61 -1.56 2.26 -8.00
CA GLU A 61 -2.88 1.86 -7.52
C GLU A 61 -2.96 0.35 -7.40
N VAL A 62 -3.30 -0.14 -6.21
CA VAL A 62 -3.38 -1.56 -5.89
C VAL A 62 -4.80 -1.90 -5.47
N THR A 63 -5.46 -2.75 -6.25
CA THR A 63 -6.80 -3.25 -5.92
C THR A 63 -6.67 -4.60 -5.20
N VAL A 64 -7.25 -4.70 -4.00
CA VAL A 64 -7.23 -5.89 -3.15
C VAL A 64 -8.66 -6.35 -2.88
N SER A 65 -8.97 -7.64 -3.09
CA SER A 65 -10.30 -8.24 -3.00
C SER A 65 -10.31 -9.56 -2.24
#